data_AF-A0A497EAE8-F1
#
_entry.id   AF-A0A497EAE8-F1
#
_cell.length_a   1.000
_cell.length_b   1.000
_cell.length_c   1.000
_cell.angle_alpha   90.00
_cell.angle_beta   90.00
_cell.angle_gamma   90.00
#
_symmetry.space_group_name_H-M   'P 1'
#
loop_
_entity.id
_entity.type
_entity.pdbx_description
1 polymer ?
#
loop_
_entity_poly.entity_id
_entity_poly.type
_entity_poly.pdbx_seq_one_letter_code
_entity_poly.pdbx_strand_id
1 'polypeptide(L)'
;LQWWTNAVNYPFLISGKPLFSLPANIPVAFETTILVAAITALVGMLGLNRLPQLYHPLFNSSRFRKATDDRFFISIEAGDPKFDAEATRELLEGLDGRLTLEEVRS
;
A
#
# COMPACT_ATOMS: atom_id res chain seq x y z
N LEU A 1 -25.60 10.45 1.02
CA LEU A 1 -25.66 11.81 0.45
C LEU A 1 -26.99 12.10 -0.24
N GLN A 2 -27.35 11.36 -1.29
CA GLN A 2 -28.49 11.69 -2.17
C GLN A 2 -29.85 11.80 -1.48
N TRP A 3 -30.15 10.89 -0.54
CA TRP A 3 -31.39 10.94 0.24
C TRP A 3 -31.45 12.16 1.15
N TRP A 4 -30.36 12.43 1.90
CA TRP A 4 -30.30 13.56 2.83
C TRP A 4 -30.47 14.91 2.12
N THR A 5 -29.77 15.10 1.00
CA THR A 5 -29.82 16.38 0.28
C THR A 5 -31.19 16.63 -0.37
N ASN A 6 -31.79 15.61 -1.00
CA ASN A 6 -33.05 15.78 -1.75
C ASN A 6 -34.33 15.60 -0.91
N ALA A 7 -34.28 14.91 0.23
CA ALA A 7 -35.48 14.61 1.02
C ALA A 7 -35.54 15.36 2.36
N VAL A 8 -34.40 15.83 2.88
CA VAL A 8 -34.31 16.42 4.23
C VAL A 8 -33.82 17.86 4.19
N ASN A 9 -32.67 18.12 3.59
CA ASN A 9 -32.02 19.44 3.69
C ASN A 9 -32.59 20.49 2.71
N TYR A 10 -32.81 20.11 1.46
CA TYR A 10 -33.39 21.00 0.45
C TYR A 10 -34.33 20.20 -0.47
N PRO A 11 -35.57 19.93 -0.03
CA PRO A 11 -36.52 19.17 -0.83
C PRO A 11 -36.89 19.94 -2.09
N PHE A 12 -36.41 19.46 -3.23
CA PHE A 12 -36.56 20.12 -4.52
C PHE A 12 -37.36 19.23 -5.47
N LEU A 13 -38.62 19.61 -5.71
CA LEU A 13 -39.56 18.86 -6.53
C LEU A 13 -39.31 19.12 -8.02
N ILE A 14 -38.48 18.30 -8.67
CA ILE A 14 -38.22 18.40 -10.11
C ILE A 14 -39.22 17.55 -10.89
N SER A 15 -40.00 18.17 -11.77
CA SER A 15 -40.85 17.50 -12.76
C SER A 15 -41.87 16.50 -12.18
N GLY A 16 -42.37 16.74 -10.96
CA GLY A 16 -43.40 15.91 -10.31
C GLY A 16 -42.95 14.52 -9.88
N LYS A 17 -41.64 14.22 -9.95
CA LYS A 17 -41.07 12.94 -9.53
C LYS A 17 -40.94 12.86 -8.01
N PRO A 18 -40.92 11.64 -7.42
CA PRO A 18 -40.65 11.46 -6.00
C PRO A 18 -39.33 12.13 -5.61
N LEU A 19 -39.29 12.78 -4.44
CA LEU A 19 -38.11 13.48 -3.89
C LEU A 19 -36.87 12.57 -3.79
N PHE A 20 -37.07 11.26 -3.73
CA PHE A 20 -36.01 10.26 -3.87
C PHE A 20 -36.41 9.21 -4.90
N SER A 21 -35.68 9.13 -6.02
CA SER A 21 -35.87 8.13 -7.07
C SER A 21 -34.67 7.18 -7.09
N LEU A 22 -34.90 5.90 -6.80
CA LEU A 22 -33.83 4.88 -6.83
C LEU A 22 -33.15 4.80 -8.22
N PRO A 23 -33.87 4.72 -9.36
CA PRO A 23 -33.24 4.66 -10.68
C PRO A 23 -32.29 5.82 -10.99
N ALA A 24 -32.67 7.05 -10.62
CA ALA A 24 -31.84 8.23 -10.86
C ALA A 24 -30.60 8.29 -9.96
N ASN A 25 -30.64 7.62 -8.80
CA ASN A 25 -29.59 7.67 -7.81
C ASN A 25 -28.55 6.54 -7.94
N ILE A 26 -28.89 5.44 -8.62
CA ILE A 26 -27.99 4.28 -8.84
C ILE A 26 -26.63 4.68 -9.47
N PRO A 27 -26.56 5.47 -10.56
CA PRO A 27 -25.27 5.78 -11.19
C PRO A 27 -24.32 6.51 -10.24
N VAL A 28 -24.82 7.50 -9.51
CA VAL A 28 -24.00 8.25 -8.55
C VAL A 28 -23.63 7.40 -7.33
N ALA A 29 -24.54 6.54 -6.83
CA ALA A 29 -24.22 5.63 -5.74
C ALA A 29 -23.12 4.63 -6.14
N PHE A 30 -23.18 4.11 -7.37
CA PHE A 30 -22.15 3.25 -7.95
C PHE A 30 -20.79 3.95 -8.01
N GLU A 31 -20.73 5.16 -8.59
CA GLU A 31 -19.49 5.94 -8.69
C GLU A 31 -18.91 6.27 -7.31
N THR A 32 -19.74 6.69 -6.36
CA THR A 32 -19.25 6.98 -4.99
C THR A 32 -18.74 5.74 -4.27
N THR A 33 -19.35 4.57 -4.51
CA THR A 33 -18.89 3.29 -3.94
C THR A 33 -17.53 2.92 -4.50
N ILE A 34 -17.35 3.01 -5.83
CA ILE A 34 -16.06 2.73 -6.49
C ILE A 34 -15.00 3.71 -6.01
N LEU A 35 -15.31 4.99 -5.93
CA LEU A 35 -14.37 6.01 -5.47
C LEU A 35 -13.88 5.71 -4.04
N VAL A 36 -14.81 5.42 -3.12
CA VAL A 36 -14.46 5.07 -1.73
C VAL A 36 -13.67 3.77 -1.68
N ALA A 37 -14.04 2.77 -2.47
CA ALA A 37 -13.31 1.50 -2.53
C ALA A 37 -11.87 1.70 -3.04
N ALA A 38 -11.69 2.47 -4.12
CA ALA A 38 -10.38 2.73 -4.72
C ALA A 38 -9.46 3.51 -3.77
N ILE A 39 -9.97 4.56 -3.11
CA ILE A 39 -9.22 5.34 -2.12
C ILE A 39 -8.85 4.46 -0.92
N THR A 40 -9.81 3.68 -0.41
CA THR A 40 -9.57 2.80 0.74
C THR A 40 -8.54 1.71 0.40
N ALA A 41 -8.61 1.13 -0.79
CA ALA A 41 -7.64 0.16 -1.26
C ALA A 41 -6.23 0.77 -1.38
N LEU A 42 -6.11 1.97 -1.96
CA LEU A 42 -4.84 2.66 -2.08
C LEU A 42 -4.25 3.01 -0.71
N VAL A 43 -5.01 3.71 0.13
CA VAL A 43 -4.55 4.15 1.46
C VAL A 43 -4.29 2.95 2.37
N GLY A 44 -5.15 1.93 2.31
CA GLY A 44 -4.98 0.68 3.04
C GLY A 44 -3.71 -0.06 2.62
N MET A 45 -3.45 -0.19 1.31
CA MET A 45 -2.22 -0.81 0.80
C MET A 45 -0.98 -0.03 1.25
N LEU A 46 -0.99 1.31 1.16
CA LEU A 46 0.12 2.13 1.62
C LEU A 46 0.34 1.96 3.13
N GLY A 47 -0.70 2.08 3.94
CA GLY A 47 -0.60 1.98 5.40
C GLY A 47 -0.16 0.60 5.90
N LEU A 48 -0.75 -0.47 5.35
CA LEU A 48 -0.42 -1.85 5.74
C LEU A 48 1.00 -2.24 5.32
N ASN A 49 1.48 -1.74 4.18
CA ASN A 49 2.86 -1.94 3.73
C ASN A 49 3.86 -0.94 4.34
N ARG A 50 3.43 -0.11 5.31
CA ARG A 50 4.23 0.92 5.99
C ARG A 50 4.85 1.96 5.04
N LEU A 51 4.14 2.28 3.97
CA LEU A 51 4.49 3.35 3.04
C LEU A 51 3.78 4.67 3.46
N PRO A 52 4.36 5.85 3.20
CA PRO A 52 5.62 6.09 2.48
C PRO A 52 6.86 5.93 3.36
N GLN A 53 7.75 5.00 2.99
CA GLN A 53 9.04 4.83 3.64
C GLN A 53 10.11 5.61 2.86
N LEU A 54 10.26 6.90 3.18
CA LEU A 54 11.18 7.79 2.45
C LEU A 54 12.66 7.46 2.69
N TYR A 55 12.98 6.79 3.81
CA TYR A 55 14.32 6.31 4.12
C TYR A 55 14.27 4.87 4.62
N HIS A 56 15.15 4.04 4.07
CA HIS A 56 15.46 2.70 4.53
C HIS A 56 16.99 2.53 4.48
N PRO A 57 17.65 1.95 5.50
CA PRO A 57 19.11 1.73 5.49
C PRO A 57 19.66 1.09 4.22
N LEU A 58 18.92 0.17 3.59
CA LEU A 58 19.27 -0.48 2.33
C LEU A 58 19.49 0.50 1.17
N PHE A 59 18.88 1.69 1.21
CA PHE A 59 19.07 2.71 0.18
C PHE A 59 20.50 3.29 0.17
N ASN A 60 21.27 3.12 1.24
CA ASN A 60 22.68 3.51 1.29
C ASN A 60 23.59 2.55 0.52
N SER A 61 23.17 1.30 0.27
CA SER A 61 23.94 0.36 -0.54
C SER A 61 23.88 0.77 -2.01
N SER A 62 25.05 0.99 -2.61
CA SER A 62 25.17 1.25 -4.05
C SER A 62 24.64 0.11 -4.91
N ARG A 63 24.66 -1.13 -4.38
CA ARG A 63 24.19 -2.34 -5.06
C ARG A 63 22.66 -2.40 -5.07
N PHE A 64 22.02 -1.95 -4.00
CA PHE A 64 20.56 -1.96 -3.87
C PHE A 64 19.84 -1.11 -4.93
N ARG A 65 20.55 -0.17 -5.60
CA ARG A 65 20.02 0.54 -6.78
C ARG A 65 19.57 -0.39 -7.92
N LYS A 66 20.09 -1.62 -7.97
CA LYS A 66 19.70 -2.64 -8.97
C LYS A 66 18.50 -3.50 -8.53
N ALA A 67 17.92 -3.26 -7.36
CA ALA A 67 16.81 -4.05 -6.81
C ALA A 67 15.52 -3.97 -7.64
N THR A 68 15.33 -2.91 -8.40
CA THR A 68 14.16 -2.70 -9.26
C THR A 68 14.42 -3.02 -10.74
N ASP A 69 15.61 -3.53 -11.07
CA ASP A 69 16.06 -3.72 -12.45
C ASP A 69 16.52 -5.18 -12.69
N ASP A 70 17.77 -5.49 -12.36
CA ASP A 70 18.46 -6.71 -12.82
C ASP A 70 18.83 -7.70 -11.70
N ARG A 71 18.53 -7.40 -10.43
CA ARG A 71 18.97 -8.24 -9.30
C ARG A 71 17.92 -8.43 -8.21
N PHE A 72 17.92 -9.64 -7.66
CA PHE A 72 17.17 -9.99 -6.45
C PHE A 72 18.04 -9.78 -5.21
N PHE A 73 17.40 -9.37 -4.12
CA PHE A 73 18.04 -9.09 -2.84
C PHE A 73 17.25 -9.78 -1.72
N ILE A 74 17.98 -10.26 -0.72
CA ILE A 74 17.43 -10.75 0.53
C ILE A 74 18.06 -9.89 1.63
N SER A 75 17.24 -9.21 2.43
CA SER A 75 17.69 -8.47 3.61
C SER A 75 17.27 -9.24 4.86
N ILE A 76 18.20 -9.36 5.81
CA ILE A 76 17.91 -9.89 7.14
C ILE A 76 18.14 -8.74 8.11
N GLU A 77 17.07 -8.31 8.77
CA GLU A 77 17.11 -7.17 9.69
C GLU A 77 17.66 -7.61 11.05
N ALA A 78 18.60 -6.82 11.59
CA ALA A 78 19.23 -7.11 12.88
C ALA A 78 18.30 -6.93 14.11
N GLY A 79 17.05 -6.48 13.89
CA GLY A 79 16.05 -6.29 14.95
C GLY A 79 15.29 -7.56 15.36
N ASP A 80 15.49 -8.70 14.67
CA ASP A 80 14.87 -9.97 15.04
C ASP A 80 15.55 -10.55 16.31
N PRO A 81 14.80 -10.95 17.35
CA PRO A 81 15.37 -11.61 18.54
C PRO A 81 16.21 -12.87 18.27
N LYS A 82 16.02 -13.51 17.12
CA LYS A 82 16.79 -14.68 16.67
C LYS A 82 17.98 -14.32 15.79
N PHE A 83 18.17 -13.04 15.47
CA PHE A 83 19.28 -12.61 14.64
C PHE A 83 20.60 -12.81 15.39
N ASP A 84 21.49 -13.58 14.77
CA ASP A 84 22.89 -13.72 15.17
C ASP A 84 23.76 -13.42 13.94
N ALA A 85 24.68 -12.47 14.07
CA ALA A 85 25.44 -11.95 12.94
C ALA A 85 26.35 -13.01 12.31
N GLU A 86 27.02 -13.82 13.14
CA GLU A 86 27.96 -14.86 12.69
C GLU A 86 27.18 -16.02 12.05
N ALA A 87 26.17 -16.55 12.73
CA ALA A 87 25.38 -17.67 12.22
C ALA A 87 24.59 -17.30 10.97
N THR A 88 24.08 -16.06 10.88
CA THR A 88 23.38 -15.58 9.67
C THR A 88 24.35 -15.46 8.51
N ARG A 89 25.57 -14.97 8.75
CA ARG A 89 26.60 -14.88 7.73
C ARG A 89 27.00 -16.26 7.23
N GLU A 90 27.28 -17.20 8.12
CA GLU A 90 27.60 -18.60 7.75
C GLU A 90 26.47 -19.24 6.95
N LEU A 91 25.21 -19.02 7.36
CA LEU A 91 24.03 -19.49 6.63
C LEU A 91 24.00 -18.95 5.19
N LEU A 92 24.23 -17.64 5.02
CA LEU A 92 24.19 -17.00 3.71
C LEU A 92 25.40 -17.35 2.84
N GLU A 93 26.57 -17.57 3.44
CA GLU A 93 27.77 -18.07 2.75
C GLU A 93 27.60 -19.53 2.30
N GLY A 94 26.82 -20.33 3.04
CA GLY A 94 26.48 -21.71 2.69
C GLY A 94 25.43 -21.85 1.59
N LEU A 95 24.70 -20.78 1.25
CA LEU A 95 23.81 -20.73 0.09
C LEU A 95 24.66 -20.56 -1.19
N ASP A 96 24.23 -21.18 -2.30
CA ASP A 96 25.00 -21.35 -3.55
C ASP A 96 25.92 -20.16 -3.94
N GLY A 97 27.13 -20.48 -4.43
CA GLY A 97 28.32 -19.61 -4.45
C GLY A 97 28.31 -18.38 -5.35
N ARG A 98 27.13 -17.89 -5.75
CA ARG A 98 26.94 -16.66 -6.54
C ARG A 98 26.37 -15.51 -5.72
N LEU A 99 26.16 -15.70 -4.43
CA LEU A 99 25.69 -14.65 -3.54
C LEU A 99 26.82 -13.65 -3.24
N THR A 100 26.48 -12.37 -3.24
CA THR A 100 27.39 -11.35 -2.72
C THR A 100 26.81 -10.79 -1.45
N LEU A 101 27.59 -10.84 -0.38
CA LEU A 101 27.20 -10.39 0.95
C LEU A 101 27.65 -8.95 1.15
N GLU A 102 26.77 -8.15 1.75
CA GLU A 102 27.04 -6.78 2.13
C GLU A 102 26.37 -6.52 3.47
N GLU A 103 27.17 -6.14 4.46
CA GLU A 103 26.65 -5.66 5.74
C GLU A 103 26.29 -4.18 5.60
N VAL A 104 24.99 -3.89 5.66
CA VAL A 104 24.48 -2.52 5.60
C VAL A 104 24.22 -2.02 7.01
N ARG A 105 24.96 -0.98 7.43
CA ARG A 105 24.75 -0.32 8.71
C ARG A 105 23.67 0.76 8.58
N SER A 106 22.82 0.88 9.60
CA SER A 106 21.73 1.85 9.68
C SER A 106 22.18 3.29 9.90
#